data_AF-A0A9Q3L7C1-F1
#
_entry.id   AF-A0A9Q3L7C1-F1
#
_cell.length_a   1.000
_cell.length_b   1.000
_cell.length_c   1.000
_cell.angle_alpha   90.00
_cell.angle_beta   90.00
_cell.angle_gamma   90.00
#
_symmetry.space_group_name_H-M   'P 1'
#
loop_
_entity.id
_entity.type
_entity.pdbx_description
1 polymer ?
#
loop_
_entity_poly.entity_id
_entity_poly.type
_entity_poly.pdbx_seq_one_letter_code
_entity_poly.pdbx_strand_id
1 'polypeptide(L)'
;MSSKVLTRRQARWAEFLSEFHFVITYRPGRLATLPDALSRQDDVHPERGVDFISKNPENFHQVLKQNEIQESRFFSIKSDIFSDVVDQIQRKVWQDKYYKEILKKLARGESVPDYSVEPQAIRGFDMEKTARGGLF
;
A
#
# COMPACT_ATOMS: atom_id res chain seq x y z
N MET A 1 17.75 41.10 10.70
CA MET A 1 17.85 39.66 10.42
C MET A 1 16.44 39.10 10.33
N SER A 2 15.93 38.79 9.12
CA SER A 2 14.64 38.12 8.98
C SER A 2 14.83 36.64 9.31
N SER A 3 14.26 36.14 10.41
CA SER A 3 14.25 34.71 10.68
C SER A 3 13.33 34.03 9.66
N LYS A 4 13.91 33.17 8.81
CA LYS A 4 13.10 32.33 7.92
C LYS A 4 12.46 31.26 8.79
N VAL A 5 11.13 31.18 8.78
CA VAL A 5 10.39 30.12 9.47
C VAL A 5 10.67 28.80 8.75
N LEU A 6 11.23 27.82 9.46
CA LEU A 6 11.48 26.49 8.93
C LEU A 6 10.17 25.70 8.79
N THR A 7 10.07 24.91 7.72
CA THR A 7 9.00 23.90 7.61
C THR A 7 9.18 22.82 8.68
N ARG A 8 8.11 22.09 9.02
CA ARG A 8 8.17 20.98 10.00
C ARG A 8 9.26 19.96 9.67
N ARG A 9 9.42 19.62 8.38
CA ARG A 9 10.47 18.70 7.91
C ARG A 9 11.86 19.30 8.16
N GLN A 10 12.09 20.55 7.79
CA GLN A 10 13.38 21.21 7.99
C GLN A 10 13.73 21.32 9.48
N ALA A 11 12.77 21.63 10.35
CA ALA A 11 13.01 21.71 11.79
C ALA A 11 13.45 20.36 12.37
N ARG A 12 12.75 19.27 12.02
CA ARG A 12 13.11 17.91 12.46
C ARG A 12 14.51 17.50 12.02
N TRP A 13 14.87 17.81 10.78
CA TRP A 13 16.22 17.53 10.28
C TRP A 13 17.27 18.45 10.89
N ALA A 14 16.96 19.73 11.14
CA ALA A 14 17.89 20.65 11.77
C ALA A 14 18.24 20.23 13.20
N GLU A 15 17.26 19.72 13.95
CA GLU A 15 17.47 19.16 15.29
C GLU A 15 18.43 17.97 15.26
N PHE A 16 18.16 16.96 14.42
CA PHE A 16 19.03 15.80 14.26
C PHE A 16 20.43 16.19 13.77
N LEU A 17 20.53 17.06 12.77
CA LEU A 17 21.81 17.45 12.19
C LEU A 17 22.65 18.32 13.14
N SER A 18 22.03 18.96 14.15
CA SER A 18 22.76 19.80 15.11
C SER A 18 23.80 19.03 15.94
N GLU A 19 23.68 17.70 16.01
CA GLU A 19 24.61 16.81 16.69
C GLU A 19 25.94 16.63 15.94
N PHE A 20 25.99 17.04 14.66
CA PHE A 20 27.14 16.85 13.78
C PHE A 20 27.82 18.18 13.44
N HIS A 21 29.14 18.15 13.26
CA HIS A 21 29.88 19.29 12.73
C HIS A 21 30.03 19.16 11.21
N PHE A 22 29.19 19.87 10.45
CA PHE A 22 29.17 19.77 8.98
C PHE A 22 28.98 21.13 8.32
N VAL A 23 29.28 21.19 7.02
CA VAL A 23 29.05 22.35 6.16
C VAL A 23 28.24 21.90 4.94
N ILE A 24 27.11 22.58 4.68
CA ILE A 24 26.31 22.32 3.49
C ILE A 24 26.90 23.09 2.32
N THR A 25 27.40 22.37 1.31
CA THR A 25 27.88 22.95 0.05
C THR A 25 27.03 22.45 -1.11
N TYR A 26 26.63 23.37 -2.00
CA TYR A 26 25.92 22.98 -3.22
C TYR A 26 26.90 22.30 -4.17
N ARG A 27 26.50 21.13 -4.69
CA ARG A 27 27.25 20.40 -5.72
C ARG A 27 26.37 20.27 -6.97
N PRO A 28 26.80 20.76 -8.14
CA PRO A 28 26.04 20.60 -9.37
C PRO A 28 25.94 19.12 -9.76
N GLY A 29 24.79 18.73 -10.31
CA GLY A 29 24.46 17.32 -10.58
C GLY A 29 25.48 16.57 -11.43
N ARG A 30 26.12 17.25 -12.40
CA ARG A 30 27.19 16.66 -13.24
C ARG A 30 28.39 16.15 -12.43
N LEU A 31 28.65 16.73 -11.25
CA LEU A 31 29.72 16.30 -10.36
C LEU A 31 29.23 15.30 -9.31
N ALA A 32 27.93 15.04 -9.21
CA ALA A 32 27.30 14.14 -8.26
C ALA A 32 27.04 12.74 -8.86
N THR A 33 27.84 12.33 -9.86
CA THR A 33 27.68 11.05 -10.57
C THR A 33 27.77 9.82 -9.67
N LEU A 34 28.71 9.80 -8.72
CA LEU A 34 28.86 8.69 -7.79
C LEU A 34 27.65 8.52 -6.86
N PRO A 35 27.22 9.55 -6.09
CA PRO A 35 26.02 9.43 -5.26
C PRO A 35 24.74 9.21 -6.09
N ASP A 36 24.63 9.79 -7.29
CA ASP A 36 23.51 9.51 -8.20
C ASP A 36 23.50 8.04 -8.66
N ALA A 37 24.65 7.46 -9.01
CA ALA A 37 24.77 6.05 -9.36
C ALA A 37 24.40 5.12 -8.20
N LEU A 38 24.87 5.41 -6.99
CA LEU A 38 24.48 4.66 -5.78
C LEU A 38 22.98 4.78 -5.48
N SER A 39 22.38 5.95 -5.75
CA SER A 39 20.94 6.13 -5.54
C SER A 39 20.06 5.38 -6.55
N ARG A 40 20.64 4.91 -7.67
CA ARG A 40 19.96 4.22 -8.78
C ARG A 40 20.30 2.74 -8.86
N GLN A 41 20.88 2.17 -7.81
CA GLN A 41 21.32 0.78 -7.81
C GLN A 41 20.08 -0.14 -7.91
N ASP A 42 20.00 -0.92 -9.00
CA ASP A 42 18.83 -1.74 -9.35
C ASP A 42 18.59 -2.89 -8.34
N ASP A 43 19.60 -3.25 -7.57
CA ASP A 43 19.53 -4.20 -6.46
C ASP A 43 18.83 -3.63 -5.22
N VAL A 44 18.85 -2.30 -5.03
CA VAL A 44 18.21 -1.62 -3.90
C VAL A 44 16.76 -1.24 -4.20
N HIS A 45 16.46 -0.91 -5.46
CA HIS A 45 15.11 -0.47 -5.88
C HIS A 45 14.31 -1.60 -6.53
N PRO A 46 13.02 -1.76 -6.17
CA PRO A 46 12.14 -2.70 -6.80
C PRO A 46 11.98 -2.37 -8.28
N GLU A 47 11.89 -3.41 -9.10
CA GLU A 47 11.42 -3.28 -10.47
C GLU A 47 9.93 -2.92 -10.49
N ARG A 48 9.42 -2.49 -11.64
CA ARG A 48 8.00 -2.15 -11.77
C ARG A 48 7.14 -3.35 -11.37
N GLY A 49 6.28 -3.16 -10.37
CA GLY A 49 5.33 -4.18 -9.91
C GLY A 49 5.86 -5.13 -8.84
N VAL A 50 7.09 -4.95 -8.36
CA VAL A 50 7.57 -5.61 -7.13
C VAL A 50 7.66 -4.61 -5.99
N ASP A 51 7.43 -5.05 -4.76
CA ASP A 51 7.46 -4.16 -3.60
C ASP A 51 8.91 -3.91 -3.13
N PHE A 52 9.21 -2.71 -2.61
CA PHE A 52 10.53 -2.39 -2.05
C PHE A 52 10.98 -3.41 -0.99
N ILE A 53 10.03 -3.96 -0.24
CA ILE A 53 10.23 -4.94 0.83
C ILE A 53 10.82 -6.24 0.28
N SER A 54 10.46 -6.65 -0.94
CA SER A 54 10.93 -7.93 -1.49
C SER A 54 12.41 -7.92 -1.84
N LYS A 55 12.96 -6.76 -2.23
CA LYS A 55 14.39 -6.61 -2.55
C LYS A 55 15.24 -6.22 -1.34
N ASN A 56 14.69 -5.47 -0.39
CA ASN A 56 15.46 -5.01 0.77
C ASN A 56 14.64 -5.11 2.07
N PRO A 57 14.42 -6.34 2.59
CA PRO A 57 13.57 -6.58 3.75
C PRO A 57 14.10 -5.89 5.01
N GLU A 58 15.42 -5.71 5.12
CA GLU A 58 16.08 -5.05 6.26
C GLU A 58 15.76 -3.55 6.35
N ASN A 59 15.44 -2.91 5.22
CA ASN A 59 15.04 -1.50 5.18
C ASN A 59 13.56 -1.29 5.55
N PHE A 60 12.80 -2.35 5.82
CA PHE A 60 11.44 -2.23 6.30
C PHE A 60 11.43 -1.88 7.79
N HIS A 61 11.35 -0.60 8.08
CA HIS A 61 11.06 -0.11 9.43
C HIS A 61 9.59 0.23 9.55
N GLN A 62 8.80 -0.69 10.11
CA GLN A 62 7.42 -0.41 10.44
C GLN A 62 7.37 0.67 11.53
N VAL A 63 6.99 1.90 11.13
CA VAL A 63 6.94 3.06 12.03
C VAL A 63 5.84 2.92 13.09
N LEU A 64 4.76 2.20 12.77
CA LEU A 64 3.64 1.94 13.66
C LEU A 64 3.57 0.46 13.97
N LYS A 65 3.98 0.06 15.17
CA LYS A 65 3.89 -1.35 15.55
C LYS A 65 2.42 -1.76 15.57
N GLN A 66 2.12 -2.99 15.17
CA GLN A 66 0.74 -3.48 15.05
C GLN A 66 -0.05 -3.37 16.37
N ASN A 67 0.67 -3.43 17.50
CA ASN A 67 0.11 -3.25 18.85
C ASN A 67 -0.18 -1.78 19.18
N GLU A 68 0.50 -0.83 18.53
CA GLU A 68 0.29 0.61 18.70
C GLU A 68 -0.85 1.13 17.83
N ILE A 69 -1.31 0.36 16.82
CA ILE A 69 -2.43 0.77 15.95
C ILE A 69 -3.70 1.00 16.78
N GLN A 70 -3.92 0.23 17.86
CA GLN A 70 -5.05 0.41 18.76
C GLN A 70 -4.94 1.68 19.62
N GLU A 71 -3.72 2.13 19.93
CA GLU A 71 -3.47 3.34 20.74
C GLU A 71 -3.28 4.60 19.86
N SER A 72 -2.98 4.40 18.58
CA SER A 72 -2.71 5.47 17.64
C SER A 72 -4.01 6.16 17.22
N ARG A 73 -4.19 7.41 17.64
CA ARG A 73 -5.30 8.29 17.21
C ARG A 73 -5.17 8.74 15.74
N PHE A 74 -4.43 8.02 14.92
CA PHE A 74 -4.27 8.35 13.51
C PHE A 74 -5.50 7.86 12.76
N PHE A 75 -6.45 8.77 12.52
CA PHE A 75 -7.56 8.64 11.57
C PHE A 75 -8.04 7.20 11.37
N SER A 76 -8.56 6.56 12.43
CA SER A 76 -9.52 5.48 12.23
C SER A 76 -10.71 6.11 11.54
N ILE A 77 -10.73 6.04 10.21
CA ILE A 77 -11.95 6.29 9.47
C ILE A 77 -12.87 5.17 9.94
N LYS A 78 -13.83 5.52 10.80
CA LYS A 78 -14.77 4.56 11.35
C LYS A 78 -15.43 3.86 10.16
N SER A 79 -15.28 2.54 10.09
CA SER A 79 -15.87 1.68 9.07
C SER A 79 -17.37 1.92 8.90
N ASP A 80 -18.01 2.36 9.98
CA ASP A 80 -19.43 2.71 10.04
C ASP A 80 -19.82 3.83 9.07
N ILE A 81 -18.86 4.66 8.64
CA ILE A 81 -19.09 5.73 7.66
C ILE A 81 -19.28 5.16 6.25
N PHE A 82 -18.74 3.96 5.98
CA PHE A 82 -18.77 3.33 4.67
C PHE A 82 -19.64 2.07 4.60
N SER A 83 -20.28 1.63 5.69
CA SER A 83 -21.14 0.45 5.68
C SER A 83 -22.22 0.54 4.61
N ASP A 84 -22.88 1.70 4.49
CA ASP A 84 -23.89 1.94 3.45
C ASP A 84 -23.31 1.86 2.03
N VAL A 85 -22.10 2.38 1.82
CA VAL A 85 -21.45 2.36 0.50
C VAL A 85 -21.02 0.93 0.15
N VAL A 86 -20.47 0.20 1.12
CA VAL A 86 -20.07 -1.20 0.96
C VAL A 86 -21.30 -2.06 0.66
N ASP A 87 -22.40 -1.86 1.38
CA ASP A 87 -23.67 -2.57 1.15
C ASP A 87 -24.26 -2.26 -0.23
N GLN A 88 -24.16 -1.01 -0.68
CA GLN A 88 -24.59 -0.62 -2.02
C GLN A 88 -23.72 -1.25 -3.11
N ILE A 89 -22.41 -1.29 -2.91
CA ILE A 89 -21.47 -1.95 -3.83
C ILE A 89 -21.80 -3.43 -3.91
N GLN A 90 -21.95 -4.13 -2.77
CA GLN A 90 -22.29 -5.55 -2.75
C GLN A 90 -23.59 -5.83 -3.51
N ARG A 91 -24.66 -5.07 -3.25
CA ARG A 91 -25.93 -5.22 -3.97
C ARG A 91 -25.78 -5.05 -5.49
N LYS A 92 -25.00 -4.05 -5.92
CA LYS A 92 -24.76 -3.79 -7.35
C LYS A 92 -23.89 -4.85 -8.01
N VAL A 93 -22.88 -5.36 -7.31
CA VAL A 93 -22.02 -6.46 -7.79
C VAL A 93 -22.85 -7.71 -8.11
N TRP A 94 -23.85 -8.03 -7.29
CA TRP A 94 -24.76 -9.15 -7.56
C TRP A 94 -25.72 -8.94 -8.74
N GLN A 95 -25.91 -7.70 -9.19
CA GLN A 95 -26.70 -7.40 -10.38
C GLN A 95 -25.85 -7.37 -11.65
N ASP A 96 -24.52 -7.20 -11.52
CA ASP A 96 -23.62 -7.09 -12.64
C ASP A 96 -23.55 -8.41 -13.45
N LYS A 97 -23.77 -8.28 -14.76
CA LYS A 97 -23.71 -9.38 -15.72
C LYS A 97 -22.28 -9.86 -15.91
N TYR A 98 -21.31 -8.95 -15.95
CA TYR A 98 -19.90 -9.28 -16.17
C TYR A 98 -19.33 -10.08 -15.01
N TYR A 99 -19.63 -9.66 -13.76
CA TYR A 99 -19.24 -10.39 -12.55
C TYR A 99 -19.78 -11.82 -12.53
N LYS A 100 -21.06 -12.03 -12.92
CA LYS A 100 -21.65 -13.38 -13.03
C LYS A 100 -21.00 -14.23 -14.11
N GLU A 101 -20.59 -13.64 -15.23
CA GLU A 101 -19.87 -14.37 -16.29
C GLU A 101 -18.48 -14.79 -15.81
N ILE A 102 -17.77 -13.94 -15.06
CA ILE A 102 -16.50 -14.30 -14.42
C ILE A 102 -16.71 -15.47 -13.45
N LEU A 103 -17.69 -15.40 -12.54
CA LEU A 103 -17.98 -16.49 -11.60
C LEU A 103 -18.27 -17.82 -12.31
N LYS A 104 -19.01 -17.78 -13.44
CA LYS A 104 -19.27 -18.97 -14.26
C LYS A 104 -18.02 -19.52 -14.94
N LYS A 105 -17.14 -18.66 -15.44
CA LYS A 105 -15.84 -19.06 -16.04
C LYS A 105 -14.93 -19.69 -14.98
N LEU A 106 -14.88 -19.09 -13.79
CA LEU A 106 -14.12 -19.60 -12.66
C LEU A 106 -14.66 -20.96 -12.16
N ALA A 107 -15.98 -21.13 -12.07
CA ALA A 107 -16.60 -22.42 -11.72
C ALA A 107 -16.30 -23.54 -12.74
N ARG A 108 -16.00 -23.18 -14.00
CA ARG A 108 -15.58 -24.12 -15.05
C ARG A 108 -14.06 -24.38 -15.06
N GLY A 109 -13.28 -23.68 -14.24
CA GLY A 109 -11.83 -23.79 -14.19
C GLY A 109 -11.11 -23.14 -15.37
N GLU A 110 -11.78 -22.24 -16.11
CA GLU A 110 -11.15 -21.50 -17.21
C GLU A 110 -10.25 -20.39 -16.66
N SER A 111 -8.98 -20.35 -17.10
CA SER A 111 -8.04 -19.30 -16.74
C SER A 111 -8.43 -17.99 -17.42
N VAL A 112 -8.65 -16.94 -16.62
CA VAL A 112 -8.95 -15.59 -17.13
C VAL A 112 -7.63 -14.80 -17.17
N PRO A 113 -7.24 -14.23 -18.33
CA PRO A 113 -5.88 -13.73 -18.56
C PRO A 113 -5.40 -12.63 -17.60
N ASP A 114 -6.32 -11.88 -16.96
CA ASP A 114 -5.98 -10.77 -16.07
C ASP A 114 -6.17 -11.10 -14.57
N TYR A 115 -6.65 -12.30 -14.21
CA TYR A 115 -6.97 -12.66 -12.82
C TYR A 115 -6.50 -14.07 -12.48
N SER A 116 -5.61 -14.18 -11.50
CA SER A 116 -5.22 -15.45 -10.88
C SER A 116 -6.07 -15.69 -9.63
N VAL A 117 -6.64 -16.88 -9.48
CA VAL A 117 -7.44 -17.25 -8.31
C VAL A 117 -6.61 -18.16 -7.40
N GLU A 118 -6.45 -17.74 -6.15
CA GLU A 118 -5.86 -18.60 -5.12
C GLU A 118 -6.73 -19.86 -4.93
N PRO A 119 -6.18 -21.09 -5.06
CA PRO A 119 -6.93 -22.34 -5.05
C PRO A 119 -7.76 -22.59 -3.77
N GLN A 120 -7.48 -21.84 -2.70
CA GLN A 120 -8.21 -21.92 -1.43
C GLN A 120 -9.56 -21.21 -1.47
N ALA A 121 -9.72 -20.18 -2.31
CA ALA A 121 -10.94 -19.37 -2.39
C ALA A 121 -12.11 -20.10 -3.09
N ILE A 122 -11.81 -21.09 -3.94
CA ILE A 122 -12.81 -21.81 -4.74
C ILE A 122 -13.54 -22.89 -3.91
N ARG A 123 -12.85 -23.46 -2.90
CA ARG A 123 -13.33 -24.63 -2.15
C ARG A 123 -14.54 -24.39 -1.24
N GLY A 124 -14.94 -23.14 -1.01
CA GLY A 124 -16.09 -22.78 -0.16
C GLY A 124 -17.25 -22.10 -0.88
N PHE A 125 -17.19 -21.93 -2.21
CA PHE A 125 -18.13 -21.08 -2.93
C PHE A 125 -19.38 -21.85 -3.41
N ASP A 126 -20.30 -22.15 -2.48
CA ASP A 126 -21.63 -22.69 -2.79
C ASP A 126 -22.56 -21.57 -3.29
N MET A 127 -22.76 -21.48 -4.61
CA MET A 127 -23.64 -20.50 -5.27
C MET A 127 -25.11 -20.53 -4.77
N GLU A 128 -25.57 -21.64 -4.20
CA GLU A 128 -26.94 -21.80 -3.70
C GLU A 128 -27.14 -21.38 -2.24
N LYS A 129 -26.09 -21.36 -1.41
CA LYS A 129 -26.20 -20.97 0.01
C LYS A 129 -26.18 -19.47 0.21
N THR A 130 -25.44 -18.72 -0.62
CA THR A 130 -25.29 -17.26 -0.47
C THR A 130 -26.47 -16.46 -1.04
N ALA A 131 -27.27 -17.06 -1.93
CA ALA A 131 -28.44 -16.40 -2.53
C ALA A 131 -29.65 -16.27 -1.57
N ARG A 132 -29.67 -17.01 -0.46
CA ARG A 132 -30.71 -16.93 0.58
C ARG A 132 -30.15 -16.32 1.85
N GLY A 133 -29.91 -15.01 1.82
CA GLY A 133 -29.79 -14.11 2.98
C GLY A 133 -29.39 -14.73 4.32
N GLY A 134 -28.18 -15.27 4.41
CA GLY A 134 -27.62 -15.75 5.67
C GLY A 134 -26.43 -14.88 6.09
N LEU A 135 -26.67 -14.01 7.06
CA LEU A 135 -25.63 -13.42 7.89
C LEU A 135 -24.80 -14.55 8.51
N PHE A 136 -23.51 -14.63 8.21
CA PHE A 136 -22.37 -14.73 9.13
C PHE A 136 -21.07 -14.55 8.32
#